data_AF-A0A3B1KFQ8-F1
#
_entry.id   AF-A0A3B1KFQ8-F1
#
_cell.length_a   1.000
_cell.length_b   1.000
_cell.length_c   1.000
_cell.angle_alpha   90.00
_cell.angle_beta   90.00
_cell.angle_gamma   90.00
#
_symmetry.space_group_name_H-M   'P 1'
#
loop_
_entity.id
_entity.type
_entity.pdbx_description
1 polymer ?
#
loop_
_entity_poly.entity_id
_entity_poly.type
_entity_poly.pdbx_seq_one_letter_code
_entity_poly.pdbx_strand_id
1 'polypeptide(L)'
;MEKDLTELQSLIEAHFESRKKEEEELVALTLRIEKRRSERAEQMRIRAEKERERQNRVAEEKARKEEEEAKKKADDDAKKKKVLTNLQYTGYMQKVMRGPKKQTEREKKRKILSERRKELHIDHLNADKLRDKANDLWKWMYQLEAEKFELQYKYTRQKYEVRILQRKDVSNVQRWKVTNYIYSHYCI
;
A
#
# COMPACT_ATOMS: atom_id res chain seq x y z
N MET A 1 -54.15 -72.72 -2.30
CA MET A 1 -53.34 -72.70 -1.08
C MET A 1 -51.85 -72.80 -1.41
N GLU A 2 -51.32 -73.95 -1.87
CA GLU A 2 -49.88 -74.03 -2.23
C GLU A 2 -49.51 -73.23 -3.49
N LYS A 3 -50.37 -73.25 -4.52
CA LYS A 3 -50.15 -72.46 -5.75
C LYS A 3 -50.07 -70.95 -5.49
N ASP A 4 -50.94 -70.44 -4.62
CA ASP A 4 -51.00 -69.01 -4.30
C ASP A 4 -49.75 -68.57 -3.52
N LEU A 5 -49.19 -69.43 -2.68
CA LEU A 5 -47.92 -69.18 -1.97
C LEU A 5 -46.73 -69.16 -2.93
N THR A 6 -46.67 -70.10 -3.88
CA THR A 6 -45.59 -70.12 -4.89
C THR A 6 -45.67 -68.93 -5.85
N GLU A 7 -46.89 -68.49 -6.18
CA GLU A 7 -47.11 -67.34 -7.06
C GLU A 7 -46.74 -66.03 -6.35
N LEU A 8 -47.07 -65.92 -5.05
CA LEU A 8 -46.62 -64.81 -4.21
C LEU A 8 -45.10 -64.76 -4.08
N GLN A 9 -44.42 -65.90 -3.89
CA GLN A 9 -42.96 -65.96 -3.82
C GLN A 9 -42.30 -65.54 -5.14
N SER A 10 -42.86 -65.97 -6.27
CA SER A 10 -42.36 -65.57 -7.60
C SER A 10 -42.54 -64.07 -7.86
N LEU A 11 -43.67 -63.47 -7.45
CA LEU A 11 -43.91 -62.03 -7.56
C LEU A 11 -42.93 -61.22 -6.68
N ILE A 12 -42.64 -61.71 -5.48
CA ILE A 12 -41.68 -61.09 -4.57
C ILE A 12 -40.28 -61.11 -5.19
N GLU A 13 -39.80 -62.25 -5.66
CA GLU A 13 -38.49 -62.37 -6.32
C GLU A 13 -38.40 -61.50 -7.59
N ALA A 14 -39.43 -61.51 -8.43
CA ALA A 14 -39.49 -60.69 -9.64
C ALA A 14 -39.42 -59.18 -9.31
N HIS A 15 -40.12 -58.73 -8.26
CA HIS A 15 -40.07 -57.34 -7.81
C HIS A 15 -38.67 -56.95 -7.30
N PHE A 16 -38.04 -57.80 -6.49
CA PHE A 16 -36.68 -57.53 -5.99
C PHE A 16 -35.63 -57.53 -7.10
N GLU A 17 -35.70 -58.48 -8.03
CA GLU A 17 -34.81 -58.51 -9.19
C GLU A 17 -34.99 -57.27 -10.08
N SER A 18 -36.23 -56.88 -10.34
CA SER A 18 -36.54 -55.69 -11.15
C SER A 18 -35.98 -54.43 -10.48
N ARG A 19 -36.23 -54.25 -9.18
CA ARG A 19 -35.71 -53.10 -8.42
C ARG A 19 -34.20 -53.07 -8.36
N LYS A 20 -33.56 -54.22 -8.15
CA LYS A 20 -32.09 -54.31 -8.09
C LYS A 20 -31.46 -53.90 -9.43
N LYS A 21 -32.01 -54.39 -10.56
CA LYS A 21 -31.55 -53.98 -11.90
C LYS A 21 -31.74 -52.49 -12.13
N GLU A 22 -32.90 -51.96 -11.76
CA GLU A 22 -33.21 -50.53 -11.91
C GLU A 22 -32.30 -49.64 -11.03
N GLU A 23 -32.01 -50.05 -9.79
CA GLU A 23 -31.08 -49.35 -8.88
C GLU A 23 -29.64 -49.39 -9.41
N GLU A 24 -29.17 -50.54 -9.91
CA GLU A 24 -27.84 -50.67 -10.50
C GLU A 24 -27.69 -49.77 -11.74
N GLU A 25 -28.71 -49.68 -12.59
CA GLU A 25 -28.73 -48.77 -13.74
C GLU A 25 -28.74 -47.30 -13.32
N LEU A 26 -29.52 -46.96 -12.30
CA LEU A 26 -29.61 -45.60 -11.78
C LEU A 26 -28.28 -45.16 -11.15
N VAL A 27 -27.63 -46.04 -10.39
CA VAL A 27 -26.29 -45.81 -9.81
C VAL A 27 -25.23 -45.68 -10.91
N ALA A 28 -25.26 -46.52 -11.93
CA ALA A 28 -24.33 -46.40 -13.06
C ALA A 28 -24.50 -45.07 -13.82
N LEU A 29 -25.75 -44.61 -13.95
CA LEU A 29 -26.06 -43.32 -14.58
C LEU A 29 -25.60 -42.13 -13.75
N THR A 30 -25.87 -42.13 -12.43
CA THR A 30 -25.44 -41.05 -11.54
C THR A 30 -23.93 -40.94 -11.48
N LEU A 31 -23.20 -42.05 -11.37
CA LEU A 31 -21.73 -42.07 -11.42
C LEU A 31 -21.18 -41.47 -12.72
N ARG A 32 -21.82 -41.76 -13.86
CA ARG A 32 -21.44 -41.19 -15.16
C ARG A 32 -21.71 -39.69 -15.23
N ILE A 33 -22.84 -39.22 -14.69
CA ILE A 33 -23.17 -37.79 -14.61
C ILE A 33 -22.18 -37.06 -13.71
N GLU A 34 -21.86 -37.63 -12.55
CA GLU A 34 -20.90 -37.09 -11.58
C GLU A 34 -19.51 -36.96 -12.21
N LYS A 35 -19.03 -38.02 -12.90
CA LYS A 35 -17.78 -37.99 -13.67
C LYS A 35 -17.76 -36.86 -14.71
N ARG A 36 -18.84 -36.69 -15.49
CA ARG A 36 -18.93 -35.58 -16.45
C ARG A 36 -19.00 -34.20 -15.80
N ARG A 37 -19.52 -34.09 -14.57
CA ARG A 37 -19.54 -32.83 -13.81
C ARG A 37 -18.14 -32.50 -13.29
N SER A 38 -17.44 -33.47 -12.73
CA SER A 38 -16.06 -33.27 -12.24
C SER A 38 -15.10 -32.94 -13.39
N GLU A 39 -15.21 -33.61 -14.54
CA GLU A 39 -14.43 -33.29 -15.74
C GLU A 39 -14.67 -31.86 -16.24
N ARG A 40 -15.93 -31.38 -16.24
CA ARG A 40 -16.25 -30.00 -16.60
C ARG A 40 -15.71 -28.99 -15.59
N ALA A 41 -15.82 -29.29 -14.30
CA ALA A 41 -15.26 -28.44 -13.24
C ALA A 41 -13.74 -28.32 -13.37
N GLU A 42 -13.05 -29.43 -13.67
CA GLU A 42 -11.61 -29.45 -13.88
C GLU A 42 -11.20 -28.67 -15.15
N GLN A 43 -11.93 -28.83 -16.26
CA GLN A 43 -11.69 -28.03 -17.47
C GLN A 43 -11.84 -26.53 -17.21
N MET A 44 -12.84 -26.12 -16.42
CA MET A 44 -13.03 -24.72 -16.03
C MET A 44 -11.87 -24.22 -15.16
N ARG A 45 -11.39 -25.05 -14.22
CA ARG A 45 -10.24 -24.72 -13.36
C ARG A 45 -8.97 -24.51 -14.19
N ILE A 46 -8.67 -25.42 -15.12
CA ILE A 46 -7.52 -25.31 -16.02
C ILE A 46 -7.62 -24.06 -16.90
N ARG A 47 -8.81 -23.73 -17.42
CA ARG A 47 -9.00 -22.50 -18.20
C ARG A 47 -8.77 -21.24 -17.37
N ALA A 48 -9.27 -21.20 -16.14
CA ALA A 48 -9.08 -20.08 -15.23
C ALA A 48 -7.59 -19.92 -14.84
N GLU A 49 -6.89 -21.01 -14.59
CA GLU A 49 -5.46 -21.00 -14.29
C GLU A 49 -4.61 -20.49 -15.46
N LYS A 50 -4.86 -21.01 -16.68
CA LYS A 50 -4.19 -20.52 -17.90
C LYS A 50 -4.45 -19.05 -18.18
N GLU A 51 -5.67 -18.57 -17.89
CA GLU A 51 -6.00 -17.14 -18.05
C GLU A 51 -5.26 -16.28 -17.02
N ARG A 52 -5.22 -16.73 -15.76
CA ARG A 52 -4.45 -16.06 -14.70
C ARG A 52 -2.95 -16.03 -15.02
N GLU A 53 -2.40 -17.11 -15.55
CA GLU A 53 -0.99 -17.18 -15.97
C GLU A 53 -0.71 -16.20 -17.11
N ARG A 54 -1.59 -16.11 -18.12
CA ARG A 54 -1.46 -15.11 -19.19
C ARG A 54 -1.48 -13.68 -18.65
N GLN A 55 -2.41 -13.37 -17.75
CA GLN A 55 -2.50 -12.05 -17.12
C GLN A 55 -1.25 -11.72 -16.31
N ASN A 56 -0.73 -12.69 -15.54
CA ASN A 56 0.50 -12.54 -14.78
C ASN A 56 1.71 -12.30 -15.69
N ARG A 57 1.85 -13.06 -16.79
CA ARG A 57 2.96 -12.88 -17.75
C ARG A 57 2.93 -11.51 -18.41
N VAL A 58 1.76 -11.02 -18.79
CA VAL A 58 1.60 -9.66 -19.35
C VAL A 58 1.94 -8.59 -18.31
N ALA A 59 1.52 -8.78 -17.05
CA ALA A 59 1.83 -7.86 -15.96
C ALA A 59 3.34 -7.85 -15.66
N GLU A 60 4.00 -9.01 -15.65
CA GLU A 60 5.43 -9.14 -15.41
C GLU A 60 6.27 -8.58 -16.56
N GLU A 61 5.88 -8.83 -17.82
CA GLU A 61 6.56 -8.25 -18.98
C GLU A 61 6.41 -6.73 -19.02
N LYS A 62 5.22 -6.22 -18.67
CA LYS A 62 4.98 -4.79 -18.52
C LYS A 62 5.84 -4.20 -17.39
N ALA A 63 5.92 -4.86 -16.24
CA ALA A 63 6.76 -4.44 -15.12
C ALA A 63 8.26 -4.44 -15.49
N ARG A 64 8.75 -5.46 -16.21
CA ARG A 64 10.13 -5.52 -16.69
C ARG A 64 10.43 -4.41 -17.69
N LYS A 65 9.50 -4.12 -18.60
CA LYS A 65 9.63 -3.02 -19.57
C LYS A 65 9.64 -1.64 -18.88
N GLU A 66 8.79 -1.45 -17.87
CA GLU A 66 8.77 -0.22 -17.06
C GLU A 66 10.07 -0.05 -16.25
N GLU A 67 10.65 -1.14 -15.73
CA GLU A 67 11.93 -1.12 -15.01
C GLU A 67 13.12 -0.83 -15.94
N GLU A 68 13.16 -1.43 -17.13
CA GLU A 68 14.18 -1.15 -18.14
C GLU A 68 14.09 0.28 -18.70
N GLU A 69 12.88 0.79 -18.93
CA GLU A 69 12.67 2.17 -19.36
C GLU A 69 13.06 3.17 -18.26
N ALA A 70 12.77 2.86 -16.99
CA ALA A 70 13.23 3.64 -15.85
C ALA A 70 14.76 3.64 -15.72
N LYS A 71 15.42 2.49 -15.96
CA LYS A 71 16.88 2.37 -15.94
C LYS A 71 17.53 3.12 -17.10
N LYS A 72 17.01 2.98 -18.33
CA LYS A 72 17.51 3.71 -19.50
C LYS A 72 17.34 5.22 -19.35
N LYS A 73 16.19 5.67 -18.81
CA LYS A 73 15.97 7.09 -18.49
C LYS A 73 16.95 7.60 -17.44
N ALA A 74 17.25 6.80 -16.41
CA ALA A 74 18.25 7.14 -15.41
C ALA A 74 19.68 7.21 -15.99
N ASP A 75 20.04 6.29 -16.88
CA ASP A 75 21.35 6.27 -17.55
C ASP A 75 21.51 7.41 -18.57
N ASP A 76 20.45 7.75 -19.33
CA ASP A 76 20.45 8.87 -20.26
C ASP A 76 20.49 10.22 -19.52
N ASP A 77 19.78 10.36 -18.39
CA ASP A 77 19.91 11.52 -17.51
C ASP A 77 21.30 11.59 -16.87
N ALA A 78 21.91 10.46 -16.51
CA ALA A 78 23.28 10.41 -16.00
C ALA A 78 24.32 10.78 -17.07
N LYS A 79 24.14 10.34 -18.32
CA LYS A 79 24.99 10.73 -19.45
C LYS A 79 24.84 12.21 -19.79
N LYS A 80 23.60 12.73 -19.87
CA LYS A 80 23.33 14.17 -20.04
C LYS A 80 23.97 14.98 -18.92
N LYS A 81 23.88 14.52 -17.68
CA LYS A 81 24.53 15.15 -16.53
C LYS A 81 26.05 15.12 -16.62
N LYS A 82 26.66 14.00 -17.04
CA LYS A 82 28.12 13.88 -17.25
C LYS A 82 28.63 14.86 -18.31
N VAL A 83 27.91 15.01 -19.42
CA VAL A 83 28.24 15.98 -20.48
C VAL A 83 28.09 17.41 -19.96
N LEU A 84 27.06 17.69 -19.17
CA LEU A 84 26.82 19.03 -18.59
C LEU A 84 27.82 19.39 -17.48
N THR A 85 28.42 18.41 -16.79
CA THR A 85 29.40 18.66 -15.72
C THR A 85 30.81 19.05 -16.19
N ASN A 86 31.10 19.02 -17.49
CA ASN A 86 32.41 19.47 -18.01
C ASN A 86 32.49 21.00 -18.21
N LEU A 87 31.39 21.73 -18.00
CA LEU A 87 31.35 23.20 -18.09
C LEU A 87 30.92 23.76 -16.73
N GLN A 88 31.91 24.13 -15.91
CA GLN A 88 31.80 24.90 -14.65
C GLN A 88 30.51 24.70 -13.83
N TYR A 89 30.47 23.71 -12.92
CA TYR A 89 29.43 23.66 -11.89
C TYR A 89 29.90 23.04 -10.56
N THR A 90 30.75 23.78 -9.86
CA THR A 90 31.44 23.39 -8.61
C THR A 90 30.58 23.44 -7.33
N GLY A 91 29.24 23.52 -7.40
CA GLY A 91 28.38 23.63 -6.21
C GLY A 91 27.28 22.57 -6.04
N TYR A 92 26.88 21.87 -7.10
CA TYR A 92 25.62 21.11 -7.09
C TYR A 92 25.79 19.60 -7.11
N MET A 93 27.01 19.12 -7.36
CA MET A 93 27.31 17.69 -7.40
C MET A 93 27.36 17.03 -6.02
N GLN A 94 27.51 17.81 -4.93
CA GLN A 94 27.61 17.26 -3.57
C GLN A 94 26.27 16.72 -3.03
N LYS A 95 25.13 17.11 -3.61
CA LYS A 95 23.79 16.64 -3.17
C LYS A 95 23.33 15.35 -3.83
N VAL A 96 23.95 14.91 -4.93
CA VAL A 96 23.38 13.82 -5.77
C VAL A 96 24.10 12.47 -5.58
N MET A 97 25.16 12.41 -4.75
CA MET A 97 25.93 11.19 -4.49
C MET A 97 25.79 10.73 -3.03
N ARG A 98 24.56 10.52 -2.53
CA ARG A 98 24.35 9.94 -1.18
C ARG A 98 23.19 8.95 -1.13
N GLY A 99 23.49 7.69 -1.46
CA GLY A 99 22.83 6.49 -0.95
C GLY A 99 21.38 6.21 -1.40
N PRO A 100 20.76 5.13 -0.87
CA PRO A 100 19.36 4.77 -1.15
C PRO A 100 18.46 5.99 -0.99
N LYS A 101 17.48 6.17 -1.89
CA LYS A 101 16.51 7.27 -1.85
C LYS A 101 15.93 7.38 -0.44
N LYS A 102 16.48 8.32 0.35
CA LYS A 102 15.92 8.64 1.67
C LYS A 102 14.49 9.08 1.42
N GLN A 103 13.55 8.46 2.14
CA GLN A 103 12.13 8.79 2.05
C GLN A 103 11.98 10.30 2.13
N THR A 104 11.33 10.89 1.12
CA THR A 104 11.21 12.34 1.05
C THR A 104 10.40 12.84 2.25
N GLU A 105 10.67 14.05 2.73
CA GLU A 105 9.88 14.64 3.84
C GLU A 105 8.38 14.70 3.49
N ARG A 106 8.05 14.79 2.19
CA ARG A 106 6.68 14.69 1.67
C ARG A 106 6.07 13.30 1.92
N GLU A 107 6.81 12.24 1.66
CA GLU A 107 6.38 10.86 1.89
C GLU A 107 6.24 10.54 3.38
N LYS A 108 7.17 11.01 4.22
CA LYS A 108 7.06 10.87 5.68
C LYS A 108 5.83 11.58 6.22
N LYS A 109 5.60 12.82 5.81
CA LYS A 109 4.39 13.58 6.18
C LYS A 109 3.12 12.84 5.75
N ARG A 110 3.08 12.32 4.51
CA ARG A 110 1.94 11.55 4.02
C ARG A 110 1.71 10.30 4.85
N LYS A 111 2.77 9.54 5.18
CA LYS A 111 2.70 8.35 6.01
C LYS A 111 2.15 8.66 7.41
N ILE A 112 2.71 9.65 8.10
CA ILE A 112 2.26 10.06 9.45
C ILE A 112 0.80 10.53 9.43
N LEU A 113 0.38 11.29 8.42
CA LEU A 113 -1.00 11.75 8.32
C LEU A 113 -1.97 10.59 8.04
N SER A 114 -1.58 9.62 7.21
CA SER A 114 -2.37 8.41 6.99
C SER A 114 -2.48 7.57 8.27
N GLU A 115 -1.41 7.41 9.04
CA GLU A 115 -1.42 6.69 10.33
C GLU A 115 -2.32 7.37 11.37
N ARG A 116 -2.37 8.71 11.37
CA ARG A 116 -3.26 9.49 12.26
C ARG A 116 -4.72 9.47 11.80
N ARG A 117 -5.00 9.16 10.53
CA ARG A 117 -6.35 9.15 9.97
C ARG A 117 -7.05 7.85 10.39
N LYS A 118 -7.98 7.97 11.34
CA LYS A 118 -8.88 6.88 11.70
C LYS A 118 -10.02 6.80 10.69
N GLU A 119 -10.24 5.62 10.12
CA GLU A 119 -11.38 5.38 9.23
C GLU A 119 -12.69 5.51 10.02
N LEU A 120 -13.70 6.11 9.39
CA LEU A 120 -15.00 6.34 10.00
C LEU A 120 -16.01 5.35 9.40
N HIS A 121 -16.37 4.34 10.17
CA HIS A 121 -17.49 3.45 9.85
C HIS A 121 -18.76 3.99 10.49
N ILE A 122 -19.66 4.54 9.67
CA ILE A 122 -20.90 5.20 10.12
C ILE A 122 -22.19 4.51 9.66
N ASP A 123 -22.11 3.60 8.69
CA ASP A 123 -23.28 3.09 7.96
C ASP A 123 -24.21 2.19 8.79
N HIS A 124 -23.74 1.67 9.93
CA HIS A 124 -24.47 0.74 10.79
C HIS A 124 -24.63 1.27 12.23
N LEU A 125 -24.56 2.59 12.44
CA LEU A 125 -24.71 3.21 13.77
C LEU A 125 -26.13 3.76 14.01
N ASN A 126 -26.62 3.59 15.24
CA ASN A 126 -27.89 4.17 15.70
C ASN A 126 -27.73 5.67 16.01
N ALA A 127 -28.83 6.43 16.00
CA ALA A 127 -28.86 7.89 16.16
C ALA A 127 -28.12 8.40 17.41
N ASP A 128 -28.28 7.75 18.56
CA ASP A 128 -27.59 8.16 19.79
C ASP A 128 -26.07 7.92 19.70
N LYS A 129 -25.66 6.79 19.11
CA LYS A 129 -24.23 6.51 18.88
C LYS A 129 -23.61 7.46 17.85
N LEU A 130 -24.39 7.95 16.88
CA LEU A 130 -23.94 8.98 15.94
C LEU A 130 -23.70 10.33 16.64
N ARG A 131 -24.55 10.69 17.60
CA ARG A 131 -24.35 11.91 18.42
C ARG A 131 -23.08 11.82 19.26
N ASP A 132 -22.85 10.69 19.91
CA ASP A 132 -21.62 10.46 20.67
C ASP A 132 -20.38 10.53 19.77
N LYS A 133 -20.44 9.89 18.59
CA LYS A 133 -19.33 9.93 17.64
C LYS A 133 -19.05 11.35 17.12
N ALA A 134 -20.10 12.13 16.87
CA ALA A 134 -19.96 13.54 16.48
C ALA A 134 -19.29 14.37 17.58
N ASN A 135 -19.68 14.16 18.84
CA ASN A 135 -19.07 14.82 19.99
C ASN A 135 -17.58 14.44 20.15
N ASP A 136 -17.23 13.17 19.95
CA ASP A 136 -15.83 12.71 20.01
C ASP A 136 -14.98 13.31 18.89
N LEU A 137 -15.51 13.39 17.67
CA LEU A 137 -14.83 14.03 16.55
C LEU A 137 -14.65 15.54 16.78
N TRP A 138 -15.65 16.19 17.37
CA TRP A 138 -15.57 17.60 17.73
C TRP A 138 -14.49 17.84 18.80
N LYS A 139 -14.44 17.03 19.86
CA LYS A 139 -13.38 17.10 20.88
C LYS A 139 -11.99 16.87 20.27
N TRP A 140 -11.87 15.90 19.37
CA TRP A 140 -10.62 15.62 18.66
C TRP A 140 -10.17 16.80 17.80
N MET A 141 -11.09 17.42 17.06
CA MET A 141 -10.81 18.62 16.27
C MET A 141 -10.35 19.78 17.17
N TYR A 142 -11.06 20.02 18.26
CA TYR A 142 -10.72 21.07 19.23
C TYR A 142 -9.32 20.89 19.82
N GLN A 143 -8.95 19.66 20.19
CA GLN A 143 -7.60 19.36 20.67
C GLN A 143 -6.53 19.67 19.62
N LEU A 144 -6.75 19.27 18.36
CA LEU A 144 -5.79 19.55 17.28
C LEU A 144 -5.63 21.05 17.01
N GLU A 145 -6.71 21.83 17.14
CA GLU A 145 -6.66 23.29 17.02
C GLU A 145 -5.86 23.93 18.15
N ALA A 146 -6.06 23.49 19.39
CA ALA A 146 -5.29 23.95 20.53
C ALA A 146 -3.78 23.65 20.36
N GLU A 147 -3.42 22.43 19.96
CA GLU A 147 -2.03 22.05 19.68
C GLU A 147 -1.42 22.90 18.55
N LYS A 148 -2.19 23.16 17.48
CA LYS A 148 -1.76 24.02 16.38
C LYS A 148 -1.48 25.45 16.87
N PHE A 149 -2.35 26.00 17.70
CA PHE A 149 -2.19 27.35 18.25
C PHE A 149 -0.91 27.46 19.09
N GLU A 150 -0.68 26.52 19.99
CA GLU A 150 0.54 26.45 20.81
C GLU A 150 1.81 26.38 19.95
N LEU A 151 1.79 25.56 18.90
CA LEU A 151 2.91 25.45 17.96
C LEU A 151 3.15 26.74 17.18
N GLN A 152 2.09 27.45 16.77
CA GLN A 152 2.20 28.75 16.10
C GLN A 152 2.79 29.83 17.02
N TYR A 153 2.36 29.85 18.29
CA TYR A 153 2.91 30.76 19.29
C TYR A 153 4.40 30.49 19.52
N LYS A 154 4.78 29.22 19.74
CA LYS A 154 6.19 28.79 19.89
C LYS A 154 7.02 29.15 18.67
N TYR A 155 6.52 28.90 17.46
CA TYR A 155 7.21 29.26 16.22
C TYR A 155 7.49 30.77 16.13
N THR A 156 6.50 31.59 16.48
CA THR A 156 6.65 33.07 16.46
C THR A 156 7.72 33.53 17.45
N ARG A 157 7.74 32.96 18.67
CA ARG A 157 8.77 33.24 19.67
C ARG A 157 10.16 32.83 19.18
N GLN A 158 10.30 31.60 18.70
CA GLN A 158 11.57 31.08 18.15
C GLN A 158 12.07 31.92 16.97
N LYS A 159 11.18 32.36 16.09
CA LYS A 159 11.53 33.24 14.96
C LYS A 159 12.14 34.56 15.43
N TYR A 160 11.64 35.12 16.54
CA TYR A 160 12.20 36.33 17.14
C TYR A 160 13.56 36.05 17.83
N GLU A 161 13.66 34.96 18.60
CA GLU A 161 14.90 34.53 19.24
C GLU A 161 16.03 34.34 18.20
N VAL A 162 15.76 33.62 17.11
CA VAL A 162 16.72 33.42 16.00
C VAL A 162 17.15 34.75 15.38
N ARG A 163 16.22 35.69 15.18
CA ARG A 163 16.55 37.02 14.65
C ARG A 163 17.48 37.79 15.58
N ILE A 164 17.26 37.73 16.89
CA ILE A 164 18.14 38.37 17.87
C ILE A 164 19.52 37.72 17.85
N LEU A 165 19.58 36.39 17.87
CA LEU A 165 20.84 35.65 17.86
C LEU A 165 21.67 35.99 16.62
N GLN A 166 21.05 35.98 15.43
CA GLN A 166 21.72 36.40 14.20
C GLN A 166 22.29 37.83 14.28
N ARG A 167 21.56 38.78 14.89
CA ARG A 167 22.06 40.15 15.08
C ARG A 167 23.22 40.21 16.06
N LYS A 168 23.15 39.46 17.18
CA LYS A 168 24.22 39.38 18.18
C LYS A 168 25.48 38.74 17.60
N ASP A 169 25.32 37.64 16.86
CA ASP A 169 26.45 36.92 16.24
C ASP A 169 27.16 37.80 15.21
N VAL A 170 26.41 38.50 14.35
CA VAL A 170 26.99 39.47 13.40
C VAL A 170 27.72 40.60 14.13
N SER A 171 27.10 41.17 15.17
CA SER A 171 27.72 42.23 15.97
C SER A 171 28.98 41.77 16.70
N ASN A 172 28.99 40.54 17.24
CA ASN A 172 30.13 39.96 17.93
C ASN A 172 31.28 39.68 16.95
N VAL A 173 30.98 39.16 15.77
CA VAL A 173 31.98 38.95 14.70
C VAL A 173 32.56 40.27 14.22
N GLN A 174 31.73 41.30 14.03
CA GLN A 174 32.21 42.64 13.68
C GLN A 174 33.11 43.23 14.78
N ARG A 175 32.71 43.11 16.05
CA ARG A 175 33.51 43.58 17.19
C ARG A 175 34.84 42.86 17.27
N TRP A 176 34.86 41.53 17.08
CA TRP A 176 36.09 40.73 17.08
C TRP A 176 37.05 41.12 15.94
N LYS A 177 36.53 41.44 14.75
CA LYS A 177 37.34 41.94 13.62
C LYS A 177 37.96 43.30 13.94
N VAL A 178 37.20 44.22 14.52
CA VAL A 178 37.69 45.55 14.91
C VAL A 178 38.76 45.43 16.01
N THR A 179 38.53 44.62 17.04
CA THR A 179 39.52 44.41 18.11
C THR A 179 40.80 43.78 17.58
N ASN A 180 40.74 42.79 16.68
CA ASN A 180 41.94 42.21 16.06
C ASN A 180 42.66 43.20 15.13
N TYR A 181 41.92 44.02 14.38
CA TYR A 181 42.51 45.03 13.51
C TYR A 181 43.29 46.09 14.32
N ILE A 182 42.70 46.55 15.43
CA ILE A 182 43.36 47.47 16.36
C ILE A 182 44.58 46.79 16.99
N TYR A 183 44.45 45.57 17.52
CA TYR A 183 45.58 44.85 18.12
C TYR A 183 46.73 44.63 17.12
N SER A 184 46.40 44.35 15.85
CA SER A 184 47.40 44.19 14.78
C SER A 184 48.08 45.50 14.37
N HIS A 185 47.44 46.66 14.52
CA HIS A 185 48.02 47.97 14.17
C HIS A 185 48.80 48.62 15.33
N TYR A 186 48.50 48.25 16.58
CA TYR A 186 49.15 48.82 17.77
C TYR A 186 50.20 47.89 18.42
N CYS A 187 50.46 46.69 17.88
CA CYS A 187 51.52 45.76 18.32
C CYS A 187 52.80 45.79 17.45
N ILE A 188 53.15 46.95 16.88
CA ILE A 188 54.51 47.26 16.40
C ILE A 188 55.11 48.27 17.38
#